data_AF-A0A7L3P5G7-F1
#
_entry.id   AF-A0A7L3P5G7-F1
#
_cell.length_a   1.000
_cell.length_b   1.000
_cell.length_c   1.000
_cell.angle_alpha   90.00
_cell.angle_beta   90.00
_cell.angle_gamma   90.00
#
_symmetry.space_group_name_H-M   'P 1'
#
loop_
_entity.id
_entity.type
_entity.pdbx_description
1 polymer ?
#
loop_
_entity_poly.entity_id
_entity_poly.type
_entity_poly.pdbx_seq_one_letter_code
_entity_poly.pdbx_strand_id
1 'polypeptide(L)'
;ADWLPRKAENLTPYTMALIAKYVARHRLREPRLLDTIANFLLKRGEQLDSKVIQKLVFPFSRMNYRPSNHGELFPKLEAILEQKAGSSPLATVNILMSMFQLSHFPQTVLHQVFSPAFITNVMSTPYALIVRRYLSLLDAAVELEFQEYSGPRLDPRYRVLMFEHALTADEANRKYSYKGLVAEALRQLVGVECYRQDEVLPPGYCTDFLLWINRSGTVLPLSRVPAASKAPLATSPAALSLRSSVLALTSDLQDFAPVVLSVNDKWHYCQNSDILVGSRAMRDRHLRLLGYCLVQV
;
A
#
# COMPACT_ATOMS: atom_id res chain seq x y z
N ALA A 1 -11.48 7.50 -26.67
CA ALA A 1 -11.45 8.20 -25.36
C ALA A 1 -12.28 9.50 -25.36
N ASP A 2 -12.68 10.04 -26.52
CA ASP A 2 -13.29 11.39 -26.63
C ASP A 2 -14.76 11.52 -26.18
N TRP A 3 -15.48 10.42 -26.01
CA TRP A 3 -16.91 10.47 -25.72
C TRP A 3 -17.22 10.83 -24.26
N LEU A 4 -16.44 10.31 -23.30
CA LEU A 4 -16.74 10.49 -21.88
C LEU A 4 -16.60 11.94 -21.40
N PRO A 5 -15.51 12.67 -21.71
CA PRO A 5 -15.35 14.04 -21.25
C PRO A 5 -16.50 14.97 -21.69
N ARG A 6 -17.08 14.72 -22.87
CA ARG A 6 -18.19 15.52 -23.43
C ARG A 6 -19.54 15.25 -22.78
N LYS A 7 -19.73 14.09 -22.13
CA LYS A 7 -21.02 13.70 -21.54
C LYS A 7 -20.99 13.51 -20.03
N ALA A 8 -19.83 13.62 -19.39
CA ALA A 8 -19.62 13.35 -17.98
C ALA A 8 -20.58 14.11 -17.06
N GLU A 9 -20.95 15.35 -17.42
CA GLU A 9 -21.87 16.18 -16.66
C GLU A 9 -23.30 15.62 -16.63
N ASN A 10 -23.70 14.86 -17.66
CA ASN A 10 -25.02 14.24 -17.75
C ASN A 10 -25.04 12.82 -17.17
N LEU A 11 -23.89 12.28 -16.73
CA LEU A 11 -23.84 10.94 -16.16
C LEU A 11 -24.34 10.96 -14.71
N THR A 12 -25.07 9.90 -14.35
CA THR A 12 -25.45 9.65 -12.96
C THR A 12 -24.22 9.22 -12.15
N PRO A 13 -24.20 9.46 -10.82
CA PRO A 13 -23.14 8.94 -9.96
C PRO A 13 -22.96 7.42 -10.05
N TYR A 14 -24.05 6.69 -10.24
CA TYR A 14 -24.02 5.24 -10.43
C TYR A 14 -23.27 4.86 -11.71
N THR A 15 -23.59 5.50 -12.84
CA THR A 15 -22.90 5.26 -14.12
C THR A 15 -21.42 5.59 -14.00
N MET A 16 -21.06 6.72 -13.39
CA MET A 16 -19.66 7.09 -13.19
C MET A 16 -18.91 6.09 -12.30
N ALA A 17 -19.56 5.57 -11.26
CA ALA A 17 -18.98 4.53 -10.40
C ALA A 17 -18.76 3.20 -11.14
N LEU A 18 -19.64 2.84 -12.09
CA LEU A 18 -19.45 1.67 -12.95
C LEU A 18 -18.25 1.85 -13.89
N ILE A 19 -18.12 3.03 -14.49
CA ILE A 19 -16.97 3.38 -15.33
C ILE A 19 -15.68 3.29 -14.51
N ALA A 20 -15.63 3.93 -13.34
CA ALA A 20 -14.50 3.88 -12.43
C ALA A 20 -14.12 2.43 -12.06
N LYS A 21 -15.12 1.60 -11.73
CA LYS A 21 -14.91 0.17 -11.44
C LYS A 21 -14.31 -0.58 -12.63
N TYR A 22 -14.79 -0.31 -13.85
CA TYR A 22 -14.26 -0.93 -15.07
C TYR A 22 -12.80 -0.53 -15.29
N VAL A 23 -12.49 0.77 -15.22
CA VAL A 23 -11.13 1.31 -15.30
C VAL A 23 -10.21 0.62 -14.30
N ALA A 24 -10.63 0.56 -13.03
CA ALA A 24 -9.87 -0.09 -11.96
C ALA A 24 -9.62 -1.57 -12.21
N ARG A 25 -10.64 -2.32 -12.64
CA ARG A 25 -10.57 -3.76 -12.91
C ARG A 25 -9.58 -4.08 -14.03
N HIS A 26 -9.61 -3.30 -15.10
CA HIS A 26 -8.79 -3.52 -16.28
C HIS A 26 -7.42 -2.84 -16.21
N ARG A 27 -7.15 -2.09 -15.14
CA ARG A 27 -5.90 -1.33 -14.96
C ARG A 27 -5.63 -0.32 -16.09
N LEU A 28 -6.70 0.31 -16.58
CA LEU A 28 -6.65 1.25 -17.69
C LEU A 28 -6.15 2.62 -17.22
N ARG A 29 -4.88 2.92 -17.50
CA ARG A 29 -4.28 4.21 -17.17
C ARG A 29 -4.43 5.21 -18.32
N GLU A 30 -5.67 5.57 -18.64
CA GLU A 30 -6.01 6.59 -19.65
C GLU A 30 -6.20 7.96 -18.96
N PRO A 31 -5.28 8.93 -19.11
CA PRO A 31 -5.30 10.19 -18.35
C PRO A 31 -6.60 10.97 -18.52
N ARG A 32 -7.12 11.08 -19.75
CA ARG A 32 -8.34 11.85 -20.03
C ARG A 32 -9.55 11.27 -19.32
N LEU A 33 -9.61 9.94 -19.21
CA LEU A 33 -10.69 9.24 -18.52
C LEU A 33 -10.60 9.43 -17.01
N LEU A 34 -9.39 9.30 -16.45
CA LEU A 34 -9.14 9.50 -15.02
C LEU A 34 -9.40 10.95 -14.61
N ASP A 35 -8.94 11.93 -15.38
CA ASP A 35 -9.21 13.35 -15.13
C ASP A 35 -10.70 13.68 -15.26
N THR A 36 -11.44 13.00 -16.14
CA THR A 36 -12.91 13.15 -16.20
C THR A 36 -13.58 12.68 -14.91
N ILE A 37 -13.14 11.54 -14.35
CA ILE A 37 -13.64 11.05 -13.06
C ILE A 37 -13.27 12.02 -11.94
N ALA A 38 -12.05 12.57 -11.97
CA ALA A 38 -11.58 13.54 -10.98
C ALA A 38 -12.38 14.84 -11.00
N ASN A 39 -12.69 15.37 -12.19
CA ASN A 39 -13.55 16.53 -12.36
C ASN A 39 -14.98 16.27 -11.88
N PHE A 40 -15.54 15.09 -12.17
CA PHE A 40 -16.86 14.70 -11.64
C PHE A 40 -16.86 14.68 -10.10
N LEU A 41 -15.82 14.11 -9.50
CA LEU A 41 -15.67 14.01 -8.06
C LEU A 41 -15.50 15.39 -7.40
N LEU A 42 -14.70 16.28 -8.01
CA LEU A 42 -14.53 17.66 -7.55
C LEU A 42 -15.87 18.43 -7.56
N LYS A 43 -16.66 18.28 -8.63
CA LYS A 43 -17.95 18.99 -8.75
C LYS A 43 -19.04 18.44 -7.84
N ARG A 44 -19.12 17.12 -7.65
CA ARG A 44 -20.29 16.46 -7.01
C ARG A 44 -19.99 15.77 -5.69
N GLY A 45 -18.74 15.65 -5.27
CA GLY A 45 -18.30 14.78 -4.16
C GLY A 45 -19.06 14.96 -2.85
N GLU A 46 -19.43 16.19 -2.48
CA GLU A 46 -20.19 16.49 -1.26
C GLU A 46 -21.55 15.78 -1.21
N GLN A 47 -22.21 15.68 -2.36
CA GLN A 47 -23.56 15.11 -2.53
C GLN A 47 -23.53 13.57 -2.62
N LEU A 48 -22.35 12.96 -2.73
CA LEU A 48 -22.21 11.52 -2.94
C LEU A 48 -22.09 10.75 -1.63
N ASP A 49 -22.61 9.53 -1.58
CA ASP A 49 -22.33 8.60 -0.49
C ASP A 49 -20.85 8.21 -0.46
N SER A 50 -20.32 7.98 0.75
CA SER A 50 -18.90 7.59 0.95
C SER A 50 -18.50 6.35 0.16
N LYS A 51 -19.42 5.38 -0.02
CA LYS A 51 -19.19 4.18 -0.85
C LYS A 51 -19.04 4.50 -2.34
N VAL A 52 -19.72 5.53 -2.84
CA VAL A 52 -19.58 5.99 -4.23
C VAL A 52 -18.26 6.74 -4.38
N ILE A 53 -17.94 7.64 -3.46
CA ILE A 53 -16.65 8.35 -3.42
C ILE A 53 -15.49 7.35 -3.43
N GLN A 54 -15.54 6.32 -2.57
CA GLN A 54 -14.54 5.26 -2.55
C GLN A 54 -14.33 4.62 -3.94
N LYS A 55 -15.41 4.28 -4.64
CA LYS A 55 -15.33 3.68 -5.99
C LYS A 55 -14.75 4.63 -7.03
N LEU A 56 -14.96 5.94 -6.87
CA LEU A 56 -14.46 6.98 -7.79
C LEU A 56 -13.00 7.34 -7.52
N VAL A 57 -12.54 7.27 -6.27
CA VAL A 57 -11.14 7.54 -5.89
C VAL A 57 -10.23 6.34 -6.20
N PHE A 58 -10.73 5.11 -6.01
CA PHE A 58 -9.94 3.89 -6.16
C PHE A 58 -9.17 3.73 -7.49
N PRO A 59 -9.69 4.13 -8.66
CA PRO A 59 -8.93 4.06 -9.91
C PRO A 59 -7.64 4.87 -9.90
N PHE A 60 -7.61 6.03 -9.22
CA PHE A 60 -6.42 6.88 -9.15
C PHE A 60 -5.28 6.15 -8.46
N SER A 61 -5.55 5.60 -7.28
CA SER A 61 -4.57 4.83 -6.52
C SER A 61 -4.21 3.54 -7.25
N ARG A 62 -5.18 2.82 -7.81
CA ARG A 62 -4.92 1.59 -8.57
C ARG A 62 -4.02 1.82 -9.78
N MET A 63 -4.16 2.93 -10.51
CA MET A 63 -3.32 3.28 -11.67
C MET A 63 -2.07 4.09 -11.31
N ASN A 64 -1.82 4.31 -10.01
CA ASN A 64 -0.75 5.19 -9.54
C ASN A 64 -0.75 6.53 -10.31
N TYR A 65 -1.94 7.11 -10.45
CA TYR A 65 -2.19 8.30 -11.26
C TYR A 65 -2.70 9.41 -10.36
N ARG A 66 -1.97 10.52 -10.33
CA ARG A 66 -2.40 11.74 -9.66
C ARG A 66 -3.16 12.60 -10.67
N PRO A 67 -4.46 12.88 -10.47
CA PRO A 67 -5.25 13.66 -11.42
C PRO A 67 -4.67 15.05 -11.67
N SER A 68 -4.89 15.61 -12.85
CA SER A 68 -4.39 16.94 -13.21
C SER A 68 -4.90 18.05 -12.28
N ASN A 69 -6.10 17.89 -11.73
CA ASN A 69 -6.74 18.81 -10.78
C ASN A 69 -6.56 18.40 -9.30
N HIS A 70 -5.57 17.56 -8.97
CA HIS A 70 -5.37 17.05 -7.60
C HIS A 70 -5.19 18.14 -6.54
N GLY A 71 -4.61 19.30 -6.90
CA GLY A 71 -4.41 20.42 -5.99
C GLY A 71 -5.72 20.96 -5.40
N GLU A 72 -6.82 20.89 -6.14
CA GLU A 72 -8.17 21.27 -5.67
C GLU A 72 -8.96 20.05 -5.16
N LEU A 73 -8.82 18.91 -5.84
CA LEU A 73 -9.59 17.71 -5.52
C LEU A 73 -9.22 17.13 -4.16
N PHE A 74 -7.94 17.08 -3.82
CA PHE A 74 -7.49 16.44 -2.58
C PHE A 74 -7.99 17.18 -1.34
N PRO A 75 -7.78 18.51 -1.18
CA PRO A 75 -8.35 19.25 -0.05
C PRO A 75 -9.87 19.11 0.06
N LYS A 76 -10.58 19.07 -1.08
CA LYS A 76 -12.03 18.84 -1.08
C LYS A 76 -12.41 17.45 -0.54
N LEU A 77 -11.66 16.42 -0.91
CA LEU A 77 -11.86 15.07 -0.37
C LEU A 77 -11.57 15.00 1.12
N GLU A 78 -10.55 15.71 1.60
CA GLU A 78 -10.25 15.83 3.04
C GLU A 78 -11.45 16.39 3.80
N ALA A 79 -11.98 17.54 3.36
CA ALA A 79 -13.16 18.16 3.98
C ALA A 79 -14.38 17.23 3.98
N ILE A 80 -14.61 16.47 2.89
CA ILE A 80 -15.70 15.50 2.84
C ILE A 80 -15.47 14.34 3.83
N LEU A 81 -14.23 13.86 3.95
CA LEU A 81 -13.89 12.77 4.87
C LEU A 81 -14.03 13.20 6.33
N GLU A 82 -13.63 14.41 6.71
CA GLU A 82 -13.81 14.92 8.07
C GLU A 82 -15.26 14.84 8.54
N GLN A 83 -16.20 15.19 7.63
CA GLN A 83 -17.63 15.16 7.91
C GLN A 83 -18.21 13.73 7.91
N LYS A 84 -17.67 12.84 7.08
CA LYS A 84 -18.24 11.50 6.83
C LYS A 84 -17.47 10.35 7.50
N ALA A 85 -16.37 10.62 8.19
CA ALA A 85 -15.48 9.58 8.71
C ALA A 85 -16.21 8.61 9.65
N GLY A 86 -16.95 9.15 10.61
CA GLY A 86 -17.66 8.37 11.63
C GLY A 86 -18.85 7.57 11.09
N SER A 87 -19.53 8.05 10.05
CA SER A 87 -20.73 7.40 9.51
C SER A 87 -20.41 6.26 8.53
N SER A 88 -19.23 6.29 7.89
CA SER A 88 -18.81 5.24 6.95
C SER A 88 -17.34 4.83 7.14
N PRO A 89 -16.95 4.27 8.31
CA PRO A 89 -15.55 4.04 8.65
C PRO A 89 -14.76 3.22 7.63
N LEU A 90 -15.35 2.14 7.10
CA LEU A 90 -14.69 1.31 6.09
C LEU A 90 -14.42 2.07 4.79
N ALA A 91 -15.36 2.88 4.32
CA ALA A 91 -15.16 3.68 3.10
C ALA A 91 -14.07 4.74 3.33
N THR A 92 -14.08 5.38 4.50
CA THR A 92 -13.09 6.37 4.93
C THR A 92 -11.66 5.81 4.88
N VAL A 93 -11.41 4.65 5.53
CA VAL A 93 -10.07 4.06 5.52
C VAL A 93 -9.62 3.60 4.14
N ASN A 94 -10.54 3.16 3.27
CA ASN A 94 -10.21 2.81 1.88
C ASN A 94 -9.86 4.03 1.02
N ILE A 95 -10.55 5.15 1.22
CA ILE A 95 -10.23 6.42 0.55
C ILE A 95 -8.87 6.93 1.05
N LEU A 96 -8.63 6.93 2.36
CA LEU A 96 -7.33 7.26 2.94
C LEU A 96 -6.20 6.39 2.39
N MET A 97 -6.41 5.08 2.32
CA MET A 97 -5.45 4.16 1.74
C MET A 97 -5.12 4.51 0.28
N SER A 98 -6.12 4.95 -0.48
CA SER A 98 -5.93 5.42 -1.86
C SER A 98 -5.13 6.72 -1.92
N MET A 99 -5.35 7.65 -0.99
CA MET A 99 -4.59 8.91 -0.89
C MET A 99 -3.13 8.65 -0.51
N PHE A 100 -2.87 7.74 0.43
CA PHE A 100 -1.52 7.31 0.83
C PHE A 100 -0.75 6.65 -0.31
N GLN A 101 -1.41 5.79 -1.11
CA GLN A 101 -0.79 5.21 -2.30
C GLN A 101 -0.33 6.30 -3.29
N LEU A 102 -1.03 7.43 -3.35
CA LEU A 102 -0.72 8.62 -4.13
C LEU A 102 0.16 9.65 -3.40
N SER A 103 0.74 9.28 -2.26
CA SER A 103 1.62 10.12 -1.43
C SER A 103 0.96 11.44 -1.00
N HIS A 104 -0.29 11.36 -0.56
CA HIS A 104 -1.02 12.48 0.01
C HIS A 104 -1.60 12.09 1.38
N PHE A 105 -1.31 12.91 2.40
CA PHE A 105 -1.44 12.56 3.81
C PHE A 105 -2.33 13.58 4.54
N PRO A 106 -3.66 13.34 4.62
CA PRO A 106 -4.60 14.32 5.16
C PRO A 106 -4.61 14.31 6.70
N GLN A 107 -3.87 15.25 7.30
CA GLN A 107 -3.56 15.23 8.75
C GLN A 107 -4.79 15.28 9.65
N THR A 108 -5.76 16.14 9.37
CA THR A 108 -6.99 16.29 10.17
C THR A 108 -7.83 15.01 10.17
N VAL A 109 -7.98 14.38 9.01
CA VAL A 109 -8.67 13.10 8.86
C VAL A 109 -7.91 11.99 9.62
N LEU A 110 -6.57 12.00 9.59
CA LEU A 110 -5.75 11.05 10.35
C LEU A 110 -5.96 11.19 11.87
N HIS A 111 -6.05 12.41 12.39
CA HIS A 111 -6.36 12.64 13.81
C HIS A 111 -7.69 12.00 14.21
N GLN A 112 -8.70 12.12 13.35
CA GLN A 112 -10.01 11.53 13.58
C GLN A 112 -9.98 10.00 13.49
N VAL A 113 -9.31 9.44 12.48
CA VAL A 113 -9.26 7.99 12.24
C VAL A 113 -8.40 7.25 13.26
N PHE A 114 -7.32 7.86 13.76
CA PHE A 114 -6.53 7.30 14.87
C PHE A 114 -7.05 7.68 16.26
N SER A 115 -8.16 8.41 16.35
CA SER A 115 -8.76 8.72 17.65
C SER A 115 -9.26 7.45 18.37
N PRO A 116 -9.16 7.37 19.71
CA PRO A 116 -9.71 6.25 20.47
C PRO A 116 -11.21 6.02 20.21
N ALA A 117 -11.97 7.10 19.98
CA ALA A 117 -13.39 7.03 19.67
C ALA A 117 -13.67 6.33 18.34
N PHE A 118 -12.95 6.69 17.27
CA PHE A 118 -13.08 6.04 15.96
C PHE A 118 -12.66 4.57 16.03
N ILE A 119 -11.52 4.27 16.66
CA ILE A 119 -11.02 2.90 16.77
C ILE A 119 -12.02 2.03 17.53
N THR A 120 -12.49 2.48 18.69
CA THR A 120 -13.44 1.72 19.52
C THR A 120 -14.75 1.46 18.77
N ASN A 121 -15.27 2.47 18.06
CA ASN A 121 -16.47 2.33 17.22
C ASN A 121 -16.26 1.29 16.11
N VAL A 122 -15.12 1.28 15.43
CA VAL A 122 -14.85 0.30 14.37
C VAL A 122 -14.66 -1.11 14.91
N MET A 123 -14.01 -1.27 16.05
CA MET A 123 -13.70 -2.60 16.60
C MET A 123 -14.94 -3.39 17.03
N SER A 124 -16.09 -2.74 17.20
CA SER A 124 -17.39 -3.38 17.48
C SER A 124 -18.17 -3.78 16.23
N THR A 125 -17.62 -3.57 15.02
CA THR A 125 -18.33 -3.81 13.75
C THR A 125 -17.92 -5.12 13.07
N PRO A 126 -18.75 -5.67 12.16
CA PRO A 126 -18.39 -6.89 11.40
C PRO A 126 -17.14 -6.75 10.52
N TYR A 127 -16.75 -5.51 10.18
CA TYR A 127 -15.58 -5.21 9.35
C TYR A 127 -14.34 -4.82 10.19
N ALA A 128 -14.37 -5.04 11.51
CA ALA A 128 -13.27 -4.72 12.41
C ALA A 128 -11.93 -5.31 11.93
N LEU A 129 -11.91 -6.57 11.50
CA LEU A 129 -10.68 -7.25 11.07
C LEU A 129 -10.01 -6.56 9.87
N ILE A 130 -10.79 -6.24 8.83
CA ILE A 130 -10.25 -5.60 7.63
C ILE A 130 -9.83 -4.16 7.90
N VAL A 131 -10.60 -3.41 8.72
CA VAL A 131 -10.20 -2.05 9.07
C VAL A 131 -8.97 -2.05 9.96
N ARG A 132 -8.82 -2.99 10.88
CA ARG A 132 -7.62 -3.16 11.70
C ARG A 132 -6.36 -3.35 10.83
N ARG A 133 -6.46 -4.11 9.74
CA ARG A 133 -5.38 -4.25 8.74
C ARG A 133 -5.07 -2.94 8.02
N TYR A 134 -6.09 -2.21 7.57
CA TYR A 134 -5.89 -0.90 6.96
C TYR A 134 -5.27 0.11 7.92
N LEU A 135 -5.77 0.20 9.15
CA LEU A 135 -5.23 1.08 10.19
C LEU A 135 -3.77 0.75 10.50
N SER A 136 -3.41 -0.53 10.56
CA SER A 136 -2.03 -0.96 10.80
C SER A 136 -1.10 -0.53 9.68
N LEU A 137 -1.53 -0.68 8.42
CA LEU A 137 -0.71 -0.21 7.29
C LEU A 137 -0.66 1.32 7.21
N LEU A 138 -1.77 2.02 7.47
CA LEU A 138 -1.78 3.49 7.53
C LEU A 138 -0.83 4.01 8.62
N ASP A 139 -0.83 3.38 9.81
CA ASP A 139 0.07 3.76 10.91
C ASP A 139 1.54 3.60 10.51
N ALA A 140 1.89 2.47 9.90
CA ALA A 140 3.23 2.23 9.37
C ALA A 140 3.60 3.21 8.25
N ALA A 141 2.65 3.53 7.37
CA ALA A 141 2.86 4.47 6.29
C ALA A 141 3.08 5.90 6.79
N VAL A 142 2.37 6.32 7.85
CA VAL A 142 2.62 7.59 8.54
C VAL A 142 4.05 7.64 9.07
N GLU A 143 4.50 6.59 9.75
CA GLU A 143 5.87 6.49 10.26
C GLU A 143 6.93 6.57 9.16
N LEU A 144 6.65 5.96 8.00
CA LEU A 144 7.61 5.87 6.91
C LEU A 144 7.63 7.11 6.01
N GLU A 145 6.47 7.65 5.65
CA GLU A 145 6.32 8.70 4.63
C GLU A 145 5.93 10.07 5.20
N PHE A 146 5.38 10.18 6.42
CA PHE A 146 4.90 11.44 6.98
C PHE A 146 5.56 11.77 8.34
N GLN A 147 6.85 12.09 8.30
CA GLN A 147 7.68 12.31 9.49
C GLN A 147 7.24 13.48 10.38
N GLU A 148 6.57 14.47 9.81
CA GLU A 148 6.10 15.68 10.50
C GLU A 148 4.78 15.45 11.26
N TYR A 149 4.17 14.26 11.12
CA TYR A 149 2.91 13.96 11.76
C TYR A 149 3.03 13.91 13.29
N SER A 150 2.32 14.81 13.97
CA SER A 150 2.30 14.93 15.43
C SER A 150 0.98 14.48 16.07
N GLY A 151 0.14 13.78 15.33
CA GLY A 151 -1.19 13.35 15.77
C GLY A 151 -1.22 11.98 16.47
N PRO A 152 -2.42 11.50 16.85
CA PRO A 152 -2.57 10.17 17.46
C PRO A 152 -2.13 9.06 16.49
N ARG A 153 -1.58 7.99 17.07
CA ARG A 153 -1.08 6.78 16.37
C ARG A 153 -1.89 5.56 16.79
N LEU A 154 -1.82 4.49 16.01
CA LEU A 154 -2.49 3.24 16.33
C LEU A 154 -1.84 2.57 17.56
N ASP A 155 -2.64 2.35 18.60
CA ASP A 155 -2.22 1.61 19.79
C ASP A 155 -1.67 0.21 19.40
N PRO A 156 -0.48 -0.18 19.90
CA PRO A 156 0.16 -1.45 19.59
C PRO A 156 -0.74 -2.68 19.73
N ARG A 157 -1.72 -2.69 20.65
CA ARG A 157 -2.64 -3.82 20.82
C ARG A 157 -3.53 -4.09 19.60
N TYR A 158 -3.73 -3.08 18.76
CA TYR A 158 -4.50 -3.18 17.52
C TYR A 158 -3.62 -3.41 16.29
N ARG A 159 -2.30 -3.37 16.40
CA ARG A 159 -1.41 -3.64 15.26
C ARG A 159 -1.54 -5.10 14.81
N VAL A 160 -1.63 -5.29 13.49
CA VAL A 160 -1.59 -6.59 12.79
C VAL A 160 -0.88 -6.41 11.46
N LEU A 161 -0.36 -7.49 10.89
CA LEU A 161 0.19 -7.46 9.54
C LEU A 161 -0.96 -7.40 8.53
N MET A 162 -0.86 -6.48 7.55
CA MET A 162 -1.97 -6.23 6.61
C MET A 162 -2.37 -7.47 5.81
N PHE A 163 -1.40 -8.30 5.43
CA PHE A 163 -1.59 -9.43 4.51
C PHE A 163 -1.50 -10.80 5.19
N GLU A 164 -1.42 -10.86 6.53
CA GLU A 164 -1.39 -12.13 7.24
C GLU A 164 -2.64 -12.97 6.90
N HIS A 165 -2.46 -14.17 6.34
CA HIS A 165 -3.55 -15.07 5.94
C HIS A 165 -4.56 -14.47 4.93
N ALA A 166 -4.19 -13.42 4.20
CA ALA A 166 -5.05 -12.82 3.17
C ALA A 166 -4.79 -13.49 1.82
N LEU A 167 -5.83 -13.97 1.13
CA LEU A 167 -5.73 -14.38 -0.27
C LEU A 167 -5.33 -13.17 -1.13
N THR A 168 -4.03 -13.02 -1.36
CA THR A 168 -3.49 -11.93 -2.17
C THR A 168 -3.75 -12.18 -3.64
N ALA A 169 -3.68 -11.11 -4.46
CA ALA A 169 -3.71 -11.28 -5.91
C ALA A 169 -2.57 -12.19 -6.38
N ASP A 170 -1.44 -12.20 -5.66
CA ASP A 170 -0.27 -13.01 -5.97
C ASP A 170 -0.53 -14.48 -5.68
N GLU A 171 -1.21 -14.81 -4.58
CA GLU A 171 -1.64 -16.19 -4.28
C GLU A 171 -2.66 -16.69 -5.31
N ALA A 172 -3.65 -15.87 -5.66
CA ALA A 172 -4.67 -16.24 -6.64
C ALA A 172 -4.09 -16.44 -8.06
N ASN A 173 -3.02 -15.72 -8.40
CA ASN A 173 -2.38 -15.77 -9.71
C ASN A 173 -1.04 -16.53 -9.71
N ARG A 174 -0.68 -17.23 -8.63
CA ARG A 174 0.62 -17.90 -8.46
C ARG A 174 0.99 -18.81 -9.64
N LYS A 175 0.01 -19.47 -10.25
CA LYS A 175 0.19 -20.34 -11.43
C LYS A 175 0.74 -19.63 -12.68
N TYR A 176 0.59 -18.31 -12.77
CA TYR A 176 1.05 -17.49 -13.89
C TYR A 176 2.34 -16.74 -13.57
N SER A 177 2.91 -16.97 -12.40
CA SER A 177 4.06 -16.22 -11.92
C SER A 177 5.38 -16.80 -12.41
N TYR A 178 6.28 -15.92 -12.82
CA TYR A 178 7.66 -16.29 -13.17
C TYR A 178 8.52 -16.65 -11.94
N LYS A 179 7.97 -16.56 -10.72
CA LYS A 179 8.65 -16.89 -9.46
C LYS A 179 9.37 -18.23 -9.48
N GLY A 180 8.78 -19.28 -10.06
CA GLY A 180 9.40 -20.61 -10.10
C GLY A 180 10.69 -20.65 -10.91
N LEU A 181 10.73 -19.93 -12.05
CA LEU A 181 11.93 -19.83 -12.88
C LEU A 181 13.01 -19.00 -12.19
N VAL A 182 12.63 -17.90 -11.55
CA VAL A 182 13.56 -17.05 -10.79
C VAL A 182 14.11 -17.79 -9.58
N ALA A 183 13.29 -18.56 -8.86
CA ALA A 183 13.73 -19.40 -7.75
C ALA A 183 14.78 -20.42 -8.20
N GLU A 184 14.54 -21.09 -9.33
CA GLU A 184 15.48 -22.07 -9.88
C GLU A 184 16.79 -21.41 -10.34
N ALA A 185 16.72 -20.25 -10.98
CA ALA A 185 17.90 -19.47 -11.35
C ALA A 185 18.70 -19.03 -10.12
N LEU A 186 18.05 -18.51 -9.08
CA LEU A 186 18.69 -18.15 -7.81
C LEU A 186 19.35 -19.36 -7.15
N ARG A 187 18.66 -20.49 -7.11
CA ARG A 187 19.19 -21.75 -6.57
C ARG A 187 20.50 -22.15 -7.26
N GLN A 188 20.57 -21.99 -8.58
CA GLN A 188 21.77 -22.31 -9.37
C GLN A 188 22.90 -21.26 -9.21
N LEU A 189 22.55 -19.98 -9.09
CA LEU A 189 23.52 -18.88 -9.04
C LEU A 189 24.14 -18.68 -7.65
N VAL A 190 23.34 -18.74 -6.59
CA VAL A 190 23.77 -18.36 -5.24
C VAL A 190 23.57 -19.47 -4.21
N GLY A 191 22.83 -20.53 -4.54
CA GLY A 191 22.50 -21.62 -3.64
C GLY A 191 21.25 -21.34 -2.78
N VAL A 192 20.56 -22.41 -2.37
CA VAL A 192 19.29 -22.33 -1.60
C VAL A 192 19.47 -21.71 -0.21
N GLU A 193 20.66 -21.83 0.38
CA GLU A 193 20.98 -21.31 1.71
C GLU A 193 21.25 -19.79 1.71
N CYS A 194 21.14 -19.11 0.57
CA CYS A 194 21.54 -17.71 0.39
C CYS A 194 20.37 -16.74 0.17
N TYR A 195 19.13 -17.22 0.19
CA TYR A 195 17.94 -16.37 0.05
C TYR A 195 16.73 -16.91 0.82
N ARG A 196 15.89 -16.01 1.34
CA ARG A 196 14.54 -16.36 1.84
C ARG A 196 13.53 -16.14 0.73
N GLN A 197 12.55 -17.03 0.61
CA GLN A 197 11.47 -16.91 -0.36
C GLN A 197 10.14 -16.63 0.34
N ASP A 198 9.32 -15.76 -0.27
CA ASP A 198 7.97 -15.40 0.20
C ASP A 198 7.96 -14.88 1.66
N GLU A 199 9.00 -14.14 2.05
CA GLU A 199 9.16 -13.57 3.40
C GLU A 199 8.22 -12.38 3.59
N VAL A 200 7.50 -12.35 4.72
CA VAL A 200 6.64 -11.23 5.11
C VAL A 200 7.44 -10.25 5.97
N LEU A 201 7.74 -9.08 5.40
CA LEU A 201 8.45 -8.00 6.07
C LEU A 201 7.48 -7.01 6.71
N PRO A 202 7.78 -6.43 7.88
CA PRO A 202 7.00 -5.33 8.44
C PRO A 202 6.79 -4.20 7.41
N PRO A 203 5.60 -3.58 7.32
CA PRO A 203 4.37 -3.78 8.13
C PRO A 203 3.44 -4.90 7.66
N GLY A 204 3.93 -5.85 6.85
CA GLY A 204 3.17 -6.99 6.33
C GLY A 204 3.41 -7.26 4.86
N TYR A 205 4.39 -6.62 4.24
CA TYR A 205 4.70 -6.78 2.83
C TYR A 205 5.32 -8.13 2.53
N CYS A 206 4.64 -8.92 1.69
CA CYS A 206 5.22 -10.11 1.12
C CYS A 206 6.27 -9.72 0.08
N THR A 207 7.46 -10.31 0.21
CA THR A 207 8.59 -10.16 -0.70
C THR A 207 8.89 -11.48 -1.38
N ASP A 208 9.25 -11.44 -2.65
CA ASP A 208 9.37 -12.68 -3.44
C ASP A 208 10.66 -13.42 -3.07
N PHE A 209 11.79 -12.70 -3.08
CA PHE A 209 13.05 -13.20 -2.52
C PHE A 209 13.80 -12.11 -1.75
N LEU A 210 14.42 -12.49 -0.64
CA LEU A 210 15.24 -11.63 0.20
C LEU A 210 16.65 -12.20 0.32
N LEU A 211 17.65 -11.39 -0.01
CA LEU A 211 19.07 -11.74 -0.01
C LEU A 211 19.87 -10.68 0.74
N TRP A 212 21.10 -11.01 1.11
CA TRP A 212 22.07 -10.04 1.64
C TRP A 212 23.29 -10.03 0.72
N ILE A 213 23.57 -8.89 0.11
CA ILE A 213 24.60 -8.76 -0.93
C ILE A 213 25.57 -7.65 -0.53
N ASN A 214 26.87 -7.91 -0.65
CA ASN A 214 27.89 -6.90 -0.41
C ASN A 214 28.26 -6.12 -1.69
N ARG A 215 29.14 -5.13 -1.57
CA ARG A 215 29.58 -4.30 -2.71
C ARG A 215 30.33 -5.08 -3.80
N SER A 216 30.93 -6.23 -3.49
CA SER A 216 31.59 -7.09 -4.46
C SER A 216 30.63 -8.05 -5.19
N GLY A 217 29.34 -8.02 -4.87
CA GLY A 217 28.34 -8.93 -5.43
C GLY A 217 28.30 -10.31 -4.77
N THR A 218 29.01 -10.51 -3.66
CA THR A 218 28.97 -11.74 -2.87
C THR A 218 27.68 -11.79 -2.07
N VAL A 219 27.01 -12.95 -2.08
CA VAL A 219 25.79 -13.18 -1.31
C VAL A 219 26.13 -13.86 0.02
N LEU A 220 25.54 -13.38 1.10
CA LEU A 220 25.72 -13.93 2.45
C LEU A 220 24.80 -15.14 2.66
N PRO A 221 25.34 -16.31 3.08
CA PRO A 221 24.52 -17.42 3.52
C PRO A 221 23.66 -17.06 4.73
N LEU A 222 22.40 -17.50 4.74
CA LEU A 222 21.41 -17.18 5.77
C LEU A 222 21.79 -17.66 7.16
N SER A 223 22.62 -18.71 7.27
CA SER A 223 23.16 -19.17 8.57
C SER A 223 24.03 -18.13 9.28
N ARG A 224 24.53 -17.14 8.54
CA ARG A 224 25.34 -16.02 9.05
C ARG A 224 24.55 -14.72 9.19
N VAL A 225 23.33 -14.68 8.66
CA VAL A 225 22.41 -13.58 8.93
C VAL A 225 21.96 -13.75 10.37
N PRO A 226 22.14 -12.76 11.25
CA PRO A 226 21.58 -12.80 12.60
C PRO A 226 20.12 -13.19 12.45
N ALA A 227 19.73 -14.31 13.07
CA ALA A 227 18.33 -14.64 13.15
C ALA A 227 17.70 -13.45 13.86
N ALA A 228 16.99 -12.61 13.10
CA ALA A 228 15.96 -11.78 13.66
C ALA A 228 15.09 -12.79 14.42
N SER A 229 15.34 -12.90 15.71
CA SER A 229 14.50 -13.63 16.64
C SER A 229 13.09 -13.31 16.22
N LYS A 230 12.34 -14.35 15.81
CA LYS A 230 10.90 -14.33 15.58
C LYS A 230 10.35 -13.05 16.22
N ALA A 231 9.99 -12.06 15.41
CA ALA A 231 9.67 -10.71 15.87
C ALA A 231 8.99 -10.80 17.24
N PRO A 232 9.50 -10.11 18.29
CA PRO A 232 9.01 -10.34 19.63
C PRO A 232 7.50 -10.20 19.61
N LEU A 233 6.82 -11.32 19.88
CA LEU A 233 5.43 -11.33 20.26
C LEU A 233 5.34 -10.39 21.47
N ALA A 234 4.88 -9.17 21.18
CA ALA A 234 4.38 -8.14 22.09
C ALA A 234 4.71 -8.38 23.57
N THR A 235 5.92 -8.05 24.05
CA THR A 235 6.22 -8.09 25.49
C THR A 235 7.20 -7.03 26.02
N SER A 236 7.54 -5.97 25.25
CA SER A 236 8.26 -4.82 25.83
C SER A 236 7.78 -3.47 25.29
N PRO A 237 7.64 -2.41 26.12
CA PRO A 237 6.91 -1.18 25.79
C PRO A 237 7.72 -0.17 24.96
N ALA A 238 9.02 -0.41 24.73
CA ALA A 238 9.82 0.43 23.85
C ALA A 238 9.58 -0.01 22.40
N ALA A 239 8.52 0.51 21.78
CA ALA A 239 8.23 0.31 20.37
C ALA A 239 9.38 0.89 19.52
N LEU A 240 10.38 0.07 19.20
CA LEU A 240 11.39 0.41 18.21
C LEU A 240 10.68 0.75 16.89
N SER A 241 11.03 1.88 16.29
CA SER A 241 10.54 2.23 14.96
C SER A 241 10.85 1.11 13.96
N LEU A 242 9.99 0.94 12.96
CA LEU A 242 10.20 0.00 11.86
C LEU A 242 11.58 0.21 11.21
N ARG A 243 11.99 1.48 11.04
CA ARG A 243 13.31 1.81 10.48
C ARG A 243 14.44 1.40 11.41
N SER A 244 14.34 1.71 12.70
CA SER A 244 15.36 1.34 13.68
C SER A 244 15.54 -0.17 13.77
N SER A 245 14.47 -0.94 13.63
CA SER A 245 14.50 -2.40 13.66
C SER A 245 15.27 -2.98 12.46
N VAL A 246 15.04 -2.45 11.25
CA VAL A 246 15.78 -2.92 10.06
C VAL A 246 17.23 -2.43 10.08
N LEU A 247 17.47 -1.18 10.49
CA LEU A 247 18.83 -0.65 10.61
C LEU A 247 19.68 -1.43 11.63
N ALA A 248 19.10 -1.81 12.76
CA ALA A 248 19.77 -2.66 13.75
C ALA A 248 20.14 -4.05 13.19
N LEU A 249 19.31 -4.63 12.31
CA LEU A 249 19.65 -5.89 11.64
C LEU A 249 20.82 -5.72 10.66
N THR A 250 20.93 -4.55 10.03
CA THR A 250 22.01 -4.28 9.07
C THR A 250 23.30 -3.80 9.72
N SER A 251 23.25 -3.21 10.93
CA SER A 251 24.46 -2.71 11.60
C SER A 251 25.44 -3.83 11.98
N ASP A 252 24.92 -5.02 12.27
CA ASP A 252 25.72 -6.20 12.60
C ASP A 252 26.34 -6.86 11.36
N LEU A 253 25.88 -6.48 10.16
CA LEU A 253 26.28 -7.03 8.88
C LEU A 253 27.14 -6.01 8.12
N GLN A 254 28.35 -5.74 8.64
CA GLN A 254 29.20 -4.57 8.32
C GLN A 254 29.46 -4.26 6.83
N ASP A 255 29.16 -5.16 5.88
CA ASP A 255 29.29 -4.90 4.44
C ASP A 255 28.12 -5.41 3.58
N PHE A 256 27.07 -5.98 4.17
CA PHE A 256 25.98 -6.62 3.43
C PHE A 256 24.69 -5.80 3.51
N ALA A 257 24.16 -5.43 2.34
CA ALA A 257 22.87 -4.75 2.23
C ALA A 257 21.74 -5.77 1.99
N PRO A 258 20.57 -5.60 2.62
CA PRO A 258 19.41 -6.44 2.34
C PRO A 258 18.81 -6.06 0.99
N VAL A 259 18.73 -7.04 0.08
CA VAL A 259 18.21 -6.90 -1.28
C VAL A 259 16.92 -7.69 -1.41
N VAL A 260 15.85 -7.01 -1.80
CA VAL A 260 14.57 -7.64 -2.14
C VAL A 260 14.49 -7.75 -3.66
N LEU A 261 14.49 -9.00 -4.15
CA LEU A 261 14.20 -9.32 -5.54
C LEU A 261 12.68 -9.44 -5.69
N SER A 262 12.08 -8.55 -6.47
CA SER A 262 10.65 -8.52 -6.75
C SER A 262 10.37 -9.06 -8.15
N VAL A 263 9.66 -10.18 -8.23
CA VAL A 263 9.23 -10.77 -9.50
C VAL A 263 7.88 -10.17 -9.86
N ASN A 264 7.86 -9.28 -10.83
CA ASN A 264 6.67 -8.50 -11.17
C ASN A 264 5.98 -9.07 -12.40
N ASP A 265 4.88 -9.78 -12.19
CA ASP A 265 3.99 -10.23 -13.27
C ASP A 265 3.08 -9.11 -13.84
N LYS A 266 2.41 -9.38 -14.97
CA LYS A 266 1.55 -8.42 -15.70
C LYS A 266 0.44 -7.75 -14.87
N TRP A 267 -0.01 -8.33 -13.76
CA TRP A 267 -1.05 -7.72 -12.91
C TRP A 267 -0.52 -6.69 -11.90
N HIS A 268 0.80 -6.62 -11.74
CA HIS A 268 1.50 -5.59 -10.97
C HIS A 268 1.61 -4.27 -11.72
N TYR A 269 1.39 -4.28 -13.04
CA TYR A 269 1.48 -3.11 -13.90
C TYR A 269 0.11 -2.66 -14.40
N CYS A 270 0.04 -1.37 -14.74
CA CYS A 270 -1.04 -0.82 -15.54
C CYS A 270 -1.09 -1.53 -16.90
N GLN A 271 -2.30 -1.65 -17.47
CA GLN A 271 -2.45 -2.33 -18.75
C GLN A 271 -1.60 -1.63 -19.82
N ASN A 272 -0.79 -2.41 -20.53
CA ASN A 272 0.10 -1.96 -21.61
C ASN A 272 1.07 -0.85 -21.18
N SER A 273 1.55 -0.89 -19.95
CA SER A 273 2.49 0.09 -19.40
C SER A 273 3.47 -0.59 -18.43
N ASP A 274 4.61 0.05 -18.22
CA ASP A 274 5.64 -0.22 -17.21
C ASP A 274 5.32 0.40 -15.84
N ILE A 275 4.18 1.08 -15.71
CA ILE A 275 3.80 1.77 -14.47
C ILE A 275 3.18 0.77 -13.49
N LEU A 276 3.82 0.61 -12.34
CA LEU A 276 3.28 -0.19 -11.23
C LEU A 276 1.96 0.35 -10.71
N VAL A 277 1.06 -0.57 -10.35
CA VAL A 277 -0.17 -0.25 -9.60
C VAL A 277 0.19 0.35 -8.23
N GLY A 278 -0.63 1.28 -7.72
CA GLY A 278 -0.25 2.09 -6.56
C GLY A 278 0.04 1.30 -5.29
N SER A 279 -0.60 0.15 -5.07
CA SER A 279 -0.28 -0.73 -3.94
C SER A 279 1.14 -1.30 -4.01
N ARG A 280 1.62 -1.66 -5.21
CA ARG A 280 2.98 -2.16 -5.43
C ARG A 280 3.98 -1.01 -5.39
N ALA A 281 3.63 0.14 -5.98
CA ALA A 281 4.46 1.34 -5.92
C ALA A 281 4.67 1.82 -4.47
N MET A 282 3.61 1.87 -3.64
CA MET A 282 3.69 2.24 -2.23
C MET A 282 4.58 1.27 -1.44
N ARG A 283 4.37 -0.05 -1.62
CA ARG A 283 5.25 -1.07 -1.03
C ARG A 283 6.71 -0.82 -1.37
N ASP A 284 7.00 -0.58 -2.64
CA ASP A 284 8.38 -0.38 -3.10
C ASP A 284 9.00 0.92 -2.54
N ARG A 285 8.20 1.97 -2.30
CA ARG A 285 8.68 3.16 -1.56
C ARG A 285 8.99 2.81 -0.12
N HIS A 286 8.10 2.09 0.56
CA HIS A 286 8.24 1.73 1.97
C HIS A 286 9.44 0.83 2.23
N LEU A 287 9.65 -0.20 1.40
CA LEU A 287 10.82 -1.08 1.49
C LEU A 287 12.12 -0.29 1.33
N ARG A 288 12.17 0.69 0.41
CA ARG A 288 13.35 1.57 0.30
C ARG A 288 13.56 2.44 1.54
N LEU A 289 12.49 3.00 2.10
CA LEU A 289 12.54 3.81 3.33
C LEU A 289 12.96 3.00 4.56
N LEU A 290 12.74 1.69 4.53
CA LEU A 290 13.21 0.73 5.53
C LEU A 290 14.68 0.32 5.32
N GLY A 291 15.32 0.69 4.21
CA GLY A 291 16.72 0.38 3.92
C GLY A 291 16.95 -0.83 2.99
N TYR A 292 15.89 -1.40 2.42
CA TYR A 292 16.02 -2.47 1.42
C TYR A 292 16.39 -1.91 0.04
N CYS A 293 17.32 -2.57 -0.62
CA CYS A 293 17.57 -2.37 -2.05
C CYS A 293 16.57 -3.22 -2.86
N LEU A 294 15.85 -2.61 -3.79
CA LEU A 294 14.87 -3.32 -4.62
C LEU A 294 15.43 -3.60 -6.01
N VAL A 295 15.38 -4.86 -6.41
CA VAL A 295 15.69 -5.30 -7.78
C VAL A 295 14.42 -5.90 -8.36
N GLN A 296 13.96 -5.40 -9.50
CA GLN A 296 12.75 -5.88 -10.17
C GLN A 296 13.13 -6.79 -11.34
N VAL A 297 12.45 -7.93 -11.43
CA VAL A 297 12.59 -8.94 -12.48
C VAL A 297 11.25 -9.18 -13.15
#